data_AF-A0A1I5FCR9-F1
#
_entry.id   AF-A0A1I5FCR9-F1
#
_cell.length_a   1.000
_cell.length_b   1.000
_cell.length_c   1.000
_cell.angle_alpha   90.00
_cell.angle_beta   90.00
_cell.angle_gamma   90.00
#
_symmetry.space_group_name_H-M   'P 1'
#
loop_
_entity.id
_entity.type
_entity.pdbx_description
1 polymer ?
#
loop_
_entity_poly.entity_id
_entity_poly.type
_entity_poly.pdbx_seq_one_letter_code
_entity_poly.pdbx_strand_id
1 'polypeptide(L)'
;MRLNYTYSIKYENGKTFKQNPDKEQMGIEVTSDEYRKVVEGVLSGKAITNILDIADLLNRMRDDVIFADRFKNTDGSSRTKGLKKPRKITDIEFYMIDSEIQALKKMNNPLSILKNPPEEMKIYRDDGSYVSIRSELGKVYIKSSKSVTGAMRMDVSNFIRKLDLPMGW
;
A
#
# COMPACT_ATOMS: atom_id res chain seq x y z
N MET A 1 9.38 4.46 -2.65
CA MET A 1 8.12 3.99 -3.25
C MET A 1 7.35 3.27 -2.17
N ARG A 2 6.03 3.38 -2.10
CA ARG A 2 5.28 2.75 -1.02
C ARG A 2 4.59 1.45 -1.46
N LEU A 3 4.90 0.34 -0.79
CA LEU A 3 4.18 -0.92 -0.89
C LEU A 3 3.13 -0.98 0.21
N ASN A 4 1.86 -1.19 -0.16
CA ASN A 4 0.80 -1.45 0.81
C ASN A 4 0.63 -2.96 0.99
N TYR A 5 0.46 -3.40 2.23
CA TYR A 5 0.33 -4.81 2.54
C TYR A 5 -0.57 -5.02 3.75
N THR A 6 -1.08 -6.24 3.87
CA THR A 6 -1.67 -6.77 5.10
C THR A 6 -0.87 -7.95 5.60
N TYR A 7 -1.17 -8.41 6.81
CA TYR A 7 -0.48 -9.53 7.41
C TYR A 7 -1.42 -10.42 8.20
N SER A 8 -0.96 -11.63 8.48
CA SER A 8 -1.50 -12.50 9.52
C SER A 8 -0.40 -12.85 10.52
N ILE A 9 -0.78 -12.99 11.79
CA ILE A 9 0.10 -13.38 12.89
C ILE A 9 -0.39 -14.69 13.47
N LYS A 10 0.51 -15.64 13.67
CA LYS A 10 0.28 -16.80 14.53
C LYS A 10 1.04 -16.60 15.84
N TYR A 11 0.32 -16.69 16.96
CA TYR A 11 0.90 -16.55 18.30
C TYR A 11 1.30 -17.93 18.86
N GLU A 12 2.18 -17.95 19.86
CA GLU A 12 2.63 -19.19 20.54
C GLU A 12 1.45 -19.97 21.17
N ASN A 13 0.40 -19.28 21.62
CA ASN A 13 -0.80 -19.89 22.18
C ASN A 13 -1.78 -20.47 21.15
N GLY A 14 -1.37 -20.55 19.87
CA GLY A 14 -2.18 -21.10 18.78
C GLY A 14 -3.22 -20.15 18.20
N LYS A 15 -3.46 -18.98 18.81
CA LYS A 15 -4.35 -17.97 18.23
C LYS A 15 -3.76 -17.38 16.96
N THR A 16 -4.63 -16.99 16.04
CA THR A 16 -4.27 -16.31 14.81
C THR A 16 -5.00 -14.98 14.71
N PHE A 17 -4.29 -13.94 14.29
CA PHE A 17 -4.87 -12.67 13.91
C PHE A 17 -4.64 -12.45 12.41
N LYS A 18 -5.68 -12.07 11.66
CA LYS A 18 -5.56 -11.68 10.26
C LYS A 18 -6.09 -10.26 10.10
N GLN A 19 -5.26 -9.37 9.57
CA GLN A 19 -5.66 -7.98 9.35
C GLN A 19 -6.75 -7.90 8.28
N ASN A 20 -7.75 -7.04 8.50
CA ASN A 20 -8.80 -6.79 7.52
C ASN A 20 -8.34 -5.65 6.57
N PRO A 21 -8.11 -5.93 5.27
CA PRO A 21 -7.61 -4.95 4.30
C PRO A 21 -8.56 -3.76 4.05
N ASP A 22 -9.86 -3.91 4.32
CA ASP A 22 -10.85 -2.84 4.15
C ASP A 22 -10.82 -1.83 5.30
N LYS A 23 -10.29 -2.24 6.46
CA LYS A 23 -10.23 -1.40 7.67
C LYS A 23 -8.85 -0.79 7.88
N GLU A 24 -7.80 -1.57 7.63
CA GLU A 24 -6.44 -1.17 7.95
C GLU A 24 -5.44 -1.85 7.02
N GLN A 25 -4.44 -1.09 6.59
CA GLN A 25 -3.35 -1.56 5.75
C GLN A 25 -2.05 -1.00 6.30
N MET A 26 -0.99 -1.80 6.22
CA MET A 26 0.35 -1.33 6.48
C MET A 26 0.93 -0.73 5.19
N GLY A 27 1.87 0.19 5.33
CA GLY A 27 2.60 0.74 4.21
C GLY A 27 4.06 0.93 4.55
N ILE A 28 4.93 0.42 3.69
CA ILE A 28 6.37 0.46 3.88
C ILE A 28 7.04 1.06 2.65
N GLU A 29 8.08 1.85 2.88
CA GLU A 29 8.93 2.34 1.80
C GLU A 29 9.83 1.21 1.28
N VAL A 30 9.85 1.04 -0.04
CA VAL A 30 10.61 0.03 -0.75
C VAL A 30 11.39 0.66 -1.90
N THR A 31 12.48 0.00 -2.28
CA THR A 31 13.21 0.30 -3.51
C THR A 31 12.46 -0.24 -4.73
N SER A 32 12.82 0.25 -5.93
CA SER A 32 12.23 -0.25 -7.18
C SER A 32 12.53 -1.73 -7.43
N ASP A 33 13.69 -2.23 -6.99
CA ASP A 33 14.08 -3.63 -7.12
C ASP A 33 13.27 -4.54 -6.18
N GLU A 34 13.16 -4.14 -4.91
CA GLU A 34 12.32 -4.83 -3.92
C GLU A 34 10.86 -4.91 -4.40
N TYR A 35 10.31 -3.78 -4.86
CA TYR A 35 8.94 -3.73 -5.38
C TYR A 35 8.77 -4.66 -6.59
N ARG A 36 9.73 -4.65 -7.53
CA ARG A 36 9.70 -5.54 -8.70
C ARG A 36 9.62 -7.00 -8.28
N LYS A 37 10.53 -7.44 -7.40
CA LYS A 37 10.57 -8.83 -6.91
C LYS A 37 9.27 -9.23 -6.22
N VAL A 38 8.72 -8.34 -5.40
CA VAL A 38 7.42 -8.58 -4.74
C VAL A 38 6.30 -8.74 -5.76
N VAL A 39 6.19 -7.85 -6.73
CA VAL A 39 5.15 -7.93 -7.78
C VAL A 39 5.29 -9.20 -8.62
N GLU A 40 6.50 -9.53 -9.09
CA GLU A 40 6.76 -10.74 -9.87
C GLU A 40 6.44 -12.01 -9.07
N GLY A 41 6.86 -12.07 -7.81
CA GLY A 41 6.56 -13.19 -6.92
C GLY A 41 5.06 -13.35 -6.67
N VAL A 42 4.37 -12.28 -6.32
CA VAL A 42 2.92 -12.31 -6.05
C VAL A 42 2.11 -12.65 -7.31
N LEU A 43 2.45 -12.09 -8.47
CA LEU A 43 1.77 -12.40 -9.72
C LEU A 43 2.03 -13.84 -10.20
N SER A 44 3.16 -14.45 -9.81
CA SER A 44 3.44 -15.88 -10.01
C SER A 44 2.84 -16.79 -8.93
N GLY A 45 2.06 -16.25 -7.99
CA GLY A 45 1.36 -17.01 -6.95
C GLY A 45 2.22 -17.36 -5.74
N LYS A 46 3.41 -16.76 -5.58
CA LYS A 46 4.27 -16.95 -4.41
C LYS A 46 3.82 -16.07 -3.25
N ALA A 47 3.85 -16.61 -2.04
CA ALA A 47 3.73 -15.82 -0.82
C ALA A 47 4.92 -14.86 -0.71
N ILE A 48 4.69 -13.64 -0.19
CA ILE A 48 5.75 -12.62 -0.05
C ILE A 48 6.91 -13.17 0.79
N THR A 49 6.62 -13.96 1.82
CA THR A 49 7.62 -14.61 2.68
C THR A 49 8.55 -15.58 1.95
N ASN A 50 8.15 -16.07 0.77
CA ASN A 50 8.91 -17.05 -0.04
C ASN A 50 9.63 -16.41 -1.24
N ILE A 51 9.62 -15.08 -1.35
CA ILE A 51 10.33 -14.37 -2.43
C ILE A 51 11.81 -14.26 -2.04
N LEU A 52 12.68 -14.62 -2.98
CA LEU A 52 14.13 -14.56 -2.80
C LEU A 52 14.64 -13.12 -2.83
N ASP A 53 15.78 -12.88 -2.19
CA ASP A 53 16.51 -11.61 -2.22
C ASP A 53 15.71 -10.37 -1.78
N ILE A 54 14.79 -10.56 -0.81
CA ILE A 54 14.05 -9.50 -0.12
C ILE A 54 14.10 -9.64 1.42
N ALA A 55 15.11 -10.33 1.96
CA ALA A 55 15.21 -10.62 3.39
C ALA A 55 15.22 -9.35 4.26
N ASP A 56 15.91 -8.30 3.82
CA ASP A 56 15.94 -7.01 4.53
C ASP A 56 14.57 -6.32 4.53
N LEU A 57 13.84 -6.39 3.42
CA LEU A 57 12.44 -5.92 3.36
C LEU A 57 11.56 -6.71 4.34
N LEU A 58 11.66 -8.04 4.37
CA LEU A 58 10.89 -8.88 5.29
C LEU A 58 11.20 -8.55 6.75
N ASN A 59 12.45 -8.27 7.09
CA ASN A 59 12.83 -7.86 8.46
C ASN A 59 12.18 -6.52 8.83
N ARG A 60 12.24 -5.52 7.96
CA ARG A 60 11.57 -4.23 8.20
C ARG A 60 10.05 -4.38 8.33
N MET A 61 9.42 -5.18 7.46
CA MET A 61 7.98 -5.48 7.55
C MET A 61 7.62 -6.20 8.87
N ARG A 62 8.49 -7.10 9.35
CA ARG A 62 8.31 -7.78 10.65
C ARG A 62 8.39 -6.80 11.81
N ASP A 63 9.38 -5.91 11.81
CA ASP A 63 9.53 -4.89 12.86
C ASP A 63 8.29 -3.99 12.96
N ASP A 64 7.78 -3.54 11.82
CA ASP A 64 6.54 -2.74 11.75
C ASP A 64 5.32 -3.51 12.28
N VAL A 65 5.19 -4.79 11.94
CA VAL A 65 4.09 -5.64 12.43
C VAL A 65 4.21 -5.91 13.92
N ILE A 66 5.41 -6.21 14.43
CA ILE A 66 5.64 -6.42 15.86
C ILE A 66 5.32 -5.15 16.64
N PHE A 67 5.69 -3.98 16.11
CA PHE A 67 5.35 -2.71 16.71
C PHE A 67 3.83 -2.49 16.72
N ALA A 68 3.15 -2.70 15.59
CA ALA A 68 1.70 -2.54 15.48
C ALA A 68 0.91 -3.50 16.39
N ASP A 69 1.35 -4.76 16.52
CA ASP A 69 0.73 -5.78 17.39
C ASP A 69 0.63 -5.32 18.85
N ARG A 70 1.60 -4.51 19.33
CA ARG A 70 1.58 -3.98 20.71
C ARG A 70 0.33 -3.16 21.00
N PHE A 71 -0.26 -2.55 19.98
CA PHE A 71 -1.45 -1.71 20.07
C PHE A 71 -2.73 -2.43 19.61
N LYS A 72 -2.66 -3.74 19.37
CA LYS A 72 -3.82 -4.57 19.04
C LYS A 72 -4.06 -5.62 20.12
N ASN A 73 -5.31 -6.00 20.32
CA ASN A 73 -5.68 -7.23 21.00
C ASN A 73 -5.69 -8.39 19.99
N THR A 74 -5.67 -9.64 20.48
CA THR A 74 -5.64 -10.83 19.60
C THR A 74 -6.92 -11.00 18.77
N ASP A 75 -8.00 -10.31 19.13
CA ASP A 75 -9.26 -10.26 18.38
C ASP A 75 -9.27 -9.14 17.30
N GLY A 76 -8.18 -8.36 17.21
CA GLY A 76 -8.03 -7.24 16.27
C GLY A 76 -8.50 -5.89 16.77
N SER A 77 -9.09 -5.80 17.98
CA SER A 77 -9.48 -4.51 18.56
C SER A 77 -8.26 -3.66 18.93
N SER A 78 -8.36 -2.35 18.75
CA SER A 78 -7.28 -1.41 19.05
C SER A 78 -7.15 -1.13 20.56
N ARG A 79 -5.93 -0.90 21.01
CA ARG A 79 -5.57 -0.52 22.39
C ARG A 79 -5.06 0.91 22.41
N THR A 80 -5.42 1.67 23.42
CA THR A 80 -4.87 3.02 23.66
C THR A 80 -3.46 3.00 24.24
N LYS A 81 -3.13 1.97 25.04
CA LYS A 81 -1.80 1.76 25.60
C LYS A 81 -1.19 0.49 25.04
N GLY A 82 0.03 0.64 24.49
CA GLY A 82 0.81 -0.46 23.96
C GLY A 82 1.17 -1.48 25.04
N LEU A 83 1.32 -2.74 24.66
CA LEU A 83 1.80 -3.78 25.56
C LEU A 83 3.22 -3.47 26.06
N LYS A 84 3.44 -3.69 27.36
CA LYS A 84 4.77 -3.57 27.99
C LYS A 84 5.74 -4.64 27.52
N LYS A 85 5.24 -5.87 27.31
CA LYS A 85 6.02 -7.00 26.79
C LYS A 85 5.44 -7.41 25.43
N PRO A 86 6.27 -7.55 24.38
CA PRO A 86 5.82 -8.10 23.10
C PRO A 86 5.20 -9.50 23.30
N ARG A 87 4.21 -9.85 22.48
CA ARG A 87 3.70 -11.22 22.43
C ARG A 87 4.74 -12.11 21.77
N LYS A 88 4.74 -13.38 22.16
CA LYS A 88 5.50 -14.39 21.44
C LYS A 88 4.75 -14.77 20.17
N ILE A 89 5.34 -14.38 19.04
CA ILE A 89 4.85 -14.64 17.70
C ILE A 89 5.65 -15.82 17.15
N THR A 90 4.95 -16.83 16.61
CA THR A 90 5.57 -17.99 16.00
C THR A 90 5.71 -17.84 14.49
N ASP A 91 4.78 -17.11 13.86
CA ASP A 91 4.82 -16.88 12.42
C ASP A 91 4.12 -15.57 12.03
N ILE A 92 4.61 -14.97 10.93
CA ILE A 92 4.01 -13.79 10.30
C ILE A 92 3.99 -14.03 8.79
N GLU A 93 2.80 -14.04 8.21
CA GLU A 93 2.61 -14.06 6.75
C GLU A 93 2.22 -12.67 6.25
N PHE A 94 2.75 -12.28 5.09
CA PHE A 94 2.49 -10.99 4.45
C PHE A 94 1.75 -11.16 3.13
N TYR A 95 0.79 -10.26 2.86
CA TYR A 95 -0.04 -10.28 1.67
C TYR A 95 -0.10 -8.90 1.02
N MET A 96 0.06 -8.85 -0.30
CA MET A 96 -0.29 -7.66 -1.07
C MET A 96 -1.82 -7.51 -1.09
N ILE A 97 -2.30 -6.27 -1.19
CA ILE A 97 -3.74 -6.00 -1.20
C ILE A 97 -4.36 -6.58 -2.48
N ASP A 98 -5.47 -7.33 -2.34
CA ASP A 98 -6.15 -7.98 -3.47
C ASP A 98 -6.52 -6.99 -4.59
N SER A 99 -7.01 -5.80 -4.23
CA SER A 99 -7.34 -4.77 -5.22
C SER A 99 -6.10 -4.28 -5.99
N GLU A 100 -4.93 -4.21 -5.36
CA GLU A 100 -3.67 -3.88 -6.03
C GLU A 100 -3.22 -5.04 -6.94
N ILE A 101 -3.35 -6.29 -6.49
CA ILE A 101 -3.07 -7.47 -7.34
C ILE A 101 -3.98 -7.47 -8.58
N GLN A 102 -5.28 -7.23 -8.41
CA GLN A 102 -6.23 -7.20 -9.52
C GLN A 102 -5.96 -6.04 -10.48
N ALA A 103 -5.54 -4.89 -9.98
CA ALA A 103 -5.12 -3.77 -10.82
C ALA A 103 -3.88 -4.13 -11.65
N LEU A 104 -2.86 -4.74 -11.02
CA LEU A 104 -1.64 -5.20 -11.69
C LEU A 104 -1.96 -6.25 -12.76
N LYS A 105 -2.84 -7.23 -12.48
CA LYS A 105 -3.25 -8.25 -13.46
C LYS A 105 -3.94 -7.69 -14.71
N LYS A 106 -4.58 -6.52 -14.61
CA LYS A 106 -5.24 -5.85 -15.74
C LYS A 106 -4.27 -5.05 -16.61
N MET A 107 -3.02 -4.86 -16.18
CA MET A 107 -2.01 -4.13 -16.94
C MET A 107 -1.33 -5.05 -17.96
N ASN A 108 -1.16 -4.57 -19.20
CA ASN A 108 -0.40 -5.29 -20.23
C ASN A 108 1.07 -5.53 -19.81
N ASN A 109 1.66 -4.59 -19.07
CA ASN A 109 3.00 -4.71 -18.51
C ASN A 109 3.03 -4.11 -17.09
N PRO A 110 2.78 -4.91 -16.04
CA PRO A 110 2.65 -4.40 -14.67
C PRO A 110 3.93 -3.70 -14.15
N LEU A 111 5.11 -4.09 -14.64
CA LEU A 111 6.39 -3.52 -14.22
C LEU A 111 6.75 -2.23 -14.96
N SER A 112 6.00 -1.87 -16.01
CA SER A 112 6.19 -0.57 -16.70
C SER A 112 6.00 0.62 -15.76
N ILE A 113 5.21 0.47 -14.70
CA ILE A 113 5.00 1.50 -13.67
C ILE A 113 6.29 1.91 -12.95
N LEU A 114 7.33 1.07 -12.99
CA LEU A 114 8.64 1.35 -12.41
C LEU A 114 9.52 2.21 -13.31
N LYS A 115 9.20 2.31 -14.60
CA LYS A 115 10.00 3.03 -15.60
C LYS A 115 9.62 4.51 -15.69
N ASN A 116 8.41 4.85 -15.24
CA ASN A 116 7.89 6.20 -15.32
C ASN A 116 8.19 6.92 -14.00
N PRO A 117 8.97 8.01 -14.00
CA PRO A 117 9.19 8.80 -12.80
C PRO A 117 7.86 9.40 -12.32
N PRO A 118 7.71 9.67 -11.02
CA PRO A 118 6.56 10.43 -10.54
C PRO A 118 6.56 11.82 -11.18
N GLU A 119 5.42 12.21 -11.74
CA GLU A 119 5.22 13.55 -12.30
C GLU A 119 4.21 14.31 -11.46
N GLU A 120 4.43 15.61 -11.25
CA GLU A 120 3.48 16.49 -10.57
C GLU A 120 3.25 17.73 -11.44
N MET A 121 1.98 18.04 -11.71
CA MET A 121 1.57 19.32 -12.28
C MET A 121 0.73 20.10 -11.29
N LYS A 122 0.85 21.43 -11.30
CA LYS A 122 0.03 22.34 -10.50
C LYS A 122 -0.76 23.26 -11.42
N ILE A 123 -2.06 23.33 -11.19
CA ILE A 123 -2.98 24.24 -11.88
C ILE A 123 -3.34 25.33 -10.89
N TYR A 124 -2.91 26.57 -11.17
CA TYR A 124 -3.16 27.72 -10.32
C TYR A 124 -4.51 28.37 -10.66
N ARG A 125 -5.21 28.83 -9.62
CA ARG A 125 -6.40 29.67 -9.70
C ARG A 125 -6.00 31.14 -9.69
N ASP A 126 -6.96 32.01 -10.00
CA ASP A 126 -6.86 33.47 -9.92
C ASP A 126 -6.49 33.97 -8.51
N ASP A 127 -7.00 33.31 -7.47
CA ASP A 127 -6.70 33.61 -6.07
C ASP A 127 -5.34 33.11 -5.56
N GLY A 128 -4.50 32.56 -6.45
CA GLY A 128 -3.17 32.01 -6.12
C GLY A 128 -3.18 30.62 -5.47
N SER A 129 -4.35 30.06 -5.14
CA SER A 129 -4.46 28.66 -4.72
C SER A 129 -4.25 27.72 -5.92
N TYR A 130 -3.95 26.44 -5.68
CA TYR A 130 -3.70 25.49 -6.75
C TYR A 130 -4.35 24.13 -6.51
N VAL A 131 -4.47 23.35 -7.60
CA VAL A 131 -4.69 21.91 -7.55
C VAL A 131 -3.41 21.23 -8.03
N SER A 132 -2.88 20.31 -7.23
CA SER A 132 -1.79 19.43 -7.61
C SER A 132 -2.37 18.12 -8.15
N ILE A 133 -1.92 17.71 -9.33
CA ILE A 133 -2.18 16.39 -9.92
C ILE A 133 -0.83 15.70 -10.01
N ARG A 134 -0.66 14.62 -9.24
CA ARG A 134 0.56 13.82 -9.22
C ARG A 134 0.28 12.41 -9.72
N SER A 135 1.10 11.91 -10.63
CA SER A 135 1.08 10.52 -11.07
C SER A 135 2.21 9.74 -10.38
N GLU A 136 1.89 8.57 -9.83
CA GLU A 136 2.90 7.68 -9.23
C GLU A 136 2.36 6.24 -9.17
N LEU A 137 3.16 5.28 -9.64
CA LEU A 137 2.86 3.84 -9.58
C LEU A 137 1.49 3.46 -10.15
N GLY A 138 1.16 4.00 -11.32
CA GLY A 138 -0.12 3.72 -11.99
C GLY A 138 -1.35 4.34 -11.31
N LYS A 139 -1.14 5.25 -10.36
CA LYS A 139 -2.20 5.98 -9.65
C LYS A 139 -2.04 7.49 -9.86
N VAL A 140 -3.16 8.20 -9.80
CA VAL A 140 -3.25 9.66 -9.85
C VAL A 140 -3.75 10.17 -8.50
N TYR A 141 -3.05 11.16 -7.96
CA TYR A 141 -3.35 11.85 -6.73
C TYR A 141 -3.73 13.29 -7.05
N ILE A 142 -4.93 13.72 -6.66
CA ILE A 142 -5.44 15.06 -6.90
C ILE A 142 -5.65 15.74 -5.54
N LYS A 143 -4.95 16.84 -5.29
CA LYS A 143 -5.01 17.58 -4.02
C LYS A 143 -5.21 19.07 -4.26
N SER A 144 -6.23 19.65 -3.62
CA SER A 144 -6.40 21.10 -3.57
C SER A 144 -5.54 21.70 -2.46
N SER A 145 -4.88 22.83 -2.72
CA SER A 145 -4.11 23.57 -1.71
C SER A 145 -4.98 24.18 -0.61
N LYS A 146 -6.30 24.33 -0.86
CA LYS A 146 -7.28 24.78 0.13
C LYS A 146 -7.87 23.65 0.99
N SER A 147 -7.66 22.40 0.59
CA SER A 147 -8.26 21.24 1.25
C SER A 147 -7.34 20.73 2.36
N VAL A 148 -7.85 20.73 3.59
CA VAL A 148 -7.21 20.04 4.73
C VAL A 148 -7.44 18.52 4.64
N THR A 149 -8.49 18.10 3.93
CA THR A 149 -8.79 16.71 3.62
C THR A 149 -7.74 16.11 2.67
N GLY A 150 -7.54 14.79 2.78
CA GLY A 150 -6.57 14.03 2.00
C GLY A 150 -6.76 14.14 0.49
N ALA A 151 -5.73 13.78 -0.27
CA ALA A 151 -5.79 13.77 -1.73
C ALA A 151 -6.80 12.72 -2.24
N MET A 152 -7.56 13.06 -3.28
CA MET A 152 -8.32 12.06 -4.02
C MET A 152 -7.33 11.14 -4.74
N ARG A 153 -7.52 9.82 -4.64
CA ARG A 153 -6.67 8.80 -5.26
C ARG A 153 -7.50 7.93 -6.19
N MET A 154 -7.01 7.68 -7.40
CA MET A 154 -7.61 6.71 -8.31
C MET A 154 -6.56 6.10 -9.25
N ASP A 155 -6.89 4.97 -9.88
CA ASP A 155 -6.02 4.39 -10.92
C ASP A 155 -5.99 5.28 -12.17
N VAL A 156 -4.86 5.31 -12.87
CA VAL A 156 -4.66 6.13 -14.09
C VAL A 156 -5.74 5.84 -15.12
N SER A 157 -6.11 4.57 -15.36
CA SER A 157 -7.14 4.23 -16.34
C SER A 157 -8.51 4.83 -16.00
N ASN A 158 -8.86 4.91 -14.71
CA ASN A 158 -10.11 5.53 -14.28
C ASN A 158 -10.04 7.06 -14.37
N PHE A 159 -8.87 7.65 -14.11
CA PHE A 159 -8.64 9.09 -14.30
C PHE A 159 -8.81 9.48 -15.76
N ILE A 160 -8.15 8.79 -16.69
CA ILE A 160 -8.27 9.03 -18.14
C ILE A 160 -9.73 8.89 -18.58
N ARG A 161 -10.42 7.81 -18.18
CA ARG A 161 -11.83 7.62 -18.50
C ARG A 161 -12.72 8.77 -18.02
N LYS A 162 -12.40 9.40 -16.89
CA LYS A 162 -13.14 10.57 -16.39
C LYS A 162 -12.87 11.84 -17.19
N LEU A 163 -11.69 11.96 -17.79
CA LEU A 163 -11.37 13.06 -18.72
C LEU A 163 -12.04 12.87 -20.09
N ASP A 164 -12.18 11.62 -20.54
CA ASP A 164 -12.82 11.26 -21.82
C ASP A 164 -14.35 11.35 -21.80
N LEU A 165 -14.97 11.51 -20.62
CA LEU A 165 -16.39 11.84 -20.56
C LEU A 165 -16.60 13.26 -21.10
N PRO A 166 -17.64 13.51 -21.92
CA PRO A 166 -17.99 14.88 -22.28
C PRO A 166 -18.26 15.62 -20.98
N MET A 167 -17.32 16.48 -20.59
CA MET A 167 -17.52 17.47 -19.55
C MET A 167 -18.68 18.32 -20.08
N GLY A 168 -19.89 18.06 -19.60
CA GLY A 168 -21.06 18.87 -19.94
C GLY A 168 -20.75 20.30 -19.53
N TRP A 169 -20.52 21.15 -20.53
CA TRP A 169 -20.40 22.59 -20.39
C TRP A 169 -21.78 23.20 -20.17
#